data_AF-A0A5J4FZX2-F1
#
_entry.id   AF-A0A5J4FZX2-F1
#
_cell.length_a   1.000
_cell.length_b   1.000
_cell.length_c   1.000
_cell.angle_alpha   90.00
_cell.angle_beta   90.00
_cell.angle_gamma   90.00
#
_symmetry.space_group_name_H-M   'P 1'
#
loop_
_entity.id
_entity.type
_entity.pdbx_description
1 polymer ?
#
loop_
_entity_poly.entity_id
_entity_poly.type
_entity_poly.pdbx_seq_one_letter_code
_entity_poly.pdbx_strand_id
1 'polypeptide(L)'
;MSESKNNAALPTNGVKIGDAEAWTQAWQEHCKDQAKAFLIPMVDLLELLTELKVLKPDGNGNLITDGTSYPIDGIRAYNGLIMDSSNPKSVAKAEKKIVLVGTVEVNGEAQDQVENSLDKPQVKLAGSGAFDFGKPCPVYCNKNSSLYHS
;
A
#
# COMPACT_ATOMS: atom_id res chain seq x y z
N MET A 1 -20.49 -34.26 10.26
CA MET A 1 -19.13 -34.06 10.80
C MET A 1 -18.98 -32.59 11.11
N SER A 2 -18.72 -32.24 12.36
CA SER A 2 -18.70 -30.84 12.82
C SER A 2 -17.48 -30.12 12.27
N GLU A 3 -17.69 -29.06 11.51
CA GLU A 3 -16.64 -28.11 11.17
C GLU A 3 -16.13 -27.44 12.45
N SER A 4 -14.88 -27.72 12.82
CA SER A 4 -14.20 -26.88 13.80
C SER A 4 -13.94 -25.53 13.15
N LYS A 5 -14.84 -24.57 13.35
CA LYS A 5 -14.53 -23.17 13.10
C LYS A 5 -13.45 -22.78 14.09
N ASN A 6 -12.20 -22.77 13.62
CA ASN A 6 -11.09 -22.10 14.29
C ASN A 6 -11.47 -20.62 14.44
N ASN A 7 -12.11 -20.29 15.56
CA ASN A 7 -12.31 -18.91 16.00
C ASN A 7 -10.96 -18.39 16.54
N ALA A 8 -9.95 -18.33 15.67
CA ALA A 8 -8.79 -17.51 15.97
C ALA A 8 -9.29 -16.07 16.08
N ALA A 9 -9.03 -15.42 17.22
CA ALA A 9 -9.35 -14.02 17.38
C ALA A 9 -8.66 -13.22 16.25
N LEU A 10 -9.41 -12.34 15.61
CA LEU A 10 -8.83 -11.43 14.62
C LEU A 10 -7.75 -10.57 15.29
N PRO A 11 -6.70 -10.16 14.56
CA PRO A 11 -5.75 -9.17 15.07
C PRO A 11 -6.48 -7.85 15.41
N THR A 12 -5.82 -6.96 16.16
CA THR A 12 -6.40 -5.72 16.71
C THR A 12 -7.20 -4.88 15.70
N ASN A 13 -6.83 -4.90 14.42
CA ASN A 13 -7.52 -4.20 13.32
C ASN A 13 -7.99 -5.14 12.20
N GLY A 14 -8.06 -6.45 12.48
CA GLY A 14 -8.52 -7.44 11.51
C GLY A 14 -10.03 -7.30 11.27
N VAL A 15 -10.42 -7.36 10.01
CA VAL A 15 -11.83 -7.31 9.59
C VAL A 15 -12.36 -8.71 9.34
N LYS A 16 -13.67 -8.92 9.53
CA LYS A 16 -14.31 -10.19 9.20
C LYS A 16 -14.38 -10.34 7.67
N ILE A 17 -14.29 -11.58 7.19
CA ILE A 17 -14.30 -11.85 5.75
C ILE A 17 -15.59 -11.36 5.07
N GLY A 18 -16.76 -11.53 5.69
CA GLY A 18 -18.03 -11.06 5.13
C GLY A 18 -18.11 -9.52 5.00
N ASP A 19 -17.49 -8.79 5.93
CA ASP A 19 -17.41 -7.32 5.84
C ASP A 19 -16.47 -6.91 4.69
N ALA A 20 -15.32 -7.57 4.56
CA ALA A 20 -14.38 -7.34 3.46
C ALA A 20 -14.98 -7.66 2.08
N GLU A 21 -15.74 -8.74 1.96
CA GLU A 21 -16.48 -9.10 0.75
C GLU A 21 -17.50 -8.03 0.37
N ALA A 22 -18.32 -7.58 1.33
CA ALA A 22 -19.33 -6.55 1.09
C ALA A 22 -18.70 -5.21 0.66
N TRP A 23 -17.61 -4.77 1.31
CA TRP A 23 -16.93 -3.52 0.98
C TRP A 23 -16.27 -3.57 -0.40
N THR A 24 -15.61 -4.69 -0.72
CA THR A 24 -14.96 -4.87 -2.03
C THR A 24 -15.96 -5.00 -3.17
N GLN A 25 -17.11 -5.64 -2.93
CA GLN A 25 -18.21 -5.69 -3.89
C GLN A 25 -18.75 -4.28 -4.15
N ALA A 26 -19.08 -3.51 -3.11
CA ALA A 26 -19.59 -2.16 -3.25
C ALA A 26 -18.61 -1.24 -4.01
N TRP A 27 -17.30 -1.34 -3.73
CA TRP A 27 -16.28 -0.62 -4.49
C TRP A 27 -16.30 -0.98 -5.98
N GLN A 28 -16.32 -2.28 -6.31
CA GLN A 28 -16.27 -2.74 -7.69
C GLN A 28 -17.54 -2.39 -8.47
N GLU A 29 -18.69 -2.32 -7.81
CA GLU A 29 -19.97 -1.92 -8.40
C GLU A 29 -20.04 -0.41 -8.69
N HIS A 30 -19.52 0.43 -7.78
CA HIS A 30 -19.61 1.89 -7.87
C HIS A 30 -18.40 2.57 -8.52
N CYS A 31 -17.24 1.91 -8.55
CA CYS A 31 -15.97 2.45 -9.05
C CYS A 31 -15.44 1.63 -10.23
N LYS A 32 -16.29 1.38 -11.23
CA LYS A 32 -16.00 0.52 -12.40
C LYS A 32 -14.76 0.91 -13.19
N ASP A 33 -14.50 2.22 -13.27
CA ASP A 33 -13.34 2.77 -13.96
C ASP A 33 -12.12 2.89 -13.03
N GLN A 34 -12.12 2.29 -11.84
CA GLN A 34 -10.99 2.24 -10.90
C GLN A 34 -10.35 0.86 -10.85
N ALA A 35 -9.17 0.75 -10.25
CA ALA A 35 -8.55 -0.56 -10.05
C ALA A 35 -9.36 -1.35 -9.01
N LYS A 36 -9.62 -2.63 -9.27
CA LYS A 36 -10.28 -3.53 -8.32
C LYS A 36 -9.39 -3.82 -7.11
N ALA A 37 -8.09 -3.93 -7.35
CA ALA A 37 -7.03 -4.11 -6.36
C ALA A 37 -5.68 -3.71 -6.96
N PHE A 38 -4.67 -3.58 -6.10
CA PHE A 38 -3.26 -3.50 -6.46
C PHE A 38 -2.50 -4.67 -5.85
N LEU A 39 -1.62 -5.28 -6.64
CA LEU A 39 -0.67 -6.26 -6.10
C LEU A 39 0.59 -5.52 -5.65
N ILE A 40 0.84 -5.55 -4.35
CA ILE A 40 1.99 -4.94 -3.68
C ILE A 40 3.03 -6.05 -3.42
N PRO A 41 4.21 -6.03 -4.06
CA PRO A 41 5.27 -6.98 -3.76
C PRO A 41 5.75 -6.83 -2.31
N MET A 42 5.98 -7.96 -1.63
CA MET A 42 6.45 -7.93 -0.24
C MET A 42 7.83 -7.27 -0.12
N VAL A 43 8.72 -7.48 -1.10
CA VAL A 43 10.07 -6.90 -1.09
C VAL A 43 10.02 -5.38 -1.09
N ASP A 44 9.19 -4.76 -1.94
CA ASP A 44 9.03 -3.31 -1.99
C ASP A 44 8.54 -2.77 -0.62
N LEU A 45 7.69 -3.53 0.09
CA LEU A 45 7.13 -3.09 1.37
C LEU A 45 8.19 -3.12 2.46
N LEU A 46 9.02 -4.16 2.45
CA LEU A 46 10.18 -4.28 3.35
C LEU A 46 11.22 -3.18 3.06
N GLU A 47 11.45 -2.86 1.79
CA GLU A 47 12.37 -1.78 1.39
C GLU A 47 11.87 -0.41 1.84
N LEU A 48 10.59 -0.09 1.65
CA LEU A 48 9.97 1.13 2.18
C LEU A 48 10.15 1.22 3.70
N LEU A 49 9.78 0.17 4.44
CA LEU A 49 9.92 0.16 5.90
C LEU A 49 11.38 0.28 6.36
N THR A 50 12.32 -0.24 5.58
CA THR A 50 13.77 -0.12 5.85
C THR A 50 14.28 1.30 5.54
N GLU A 51 13.82 1.92 4.47
CA GLU A 51 14.13 3.32 4.15
C GLU A 51 13.62 4.26 5.25
N LEU A 52 12.40 4.04 5.72
CA LEU A 52 11.76 4.78 6.81
C LEU A 52 12.34 4.50 8.20
N LYS A 53 13.36 3.65 8.32
CA LYS A 53 13.96 3.26 9.62
C LYS A 53 12.94 2.66 10.59
N VAL A 54 11.92 1.99 10.06
CA VAL A 54 11.05 1.10 10.84
C VAL A 54 11.71 -0.27 10.98
N LEU A 55 12.36 -0.73 9.91
CA LEU A 55 13.12 -1.97 9.89
C LEU A 55 14.62 -1.71 9.66
N LYS A 56 15.46 -2.59 10.18
CA LYS A 56 16.88 -2.66 9.86
C LYS A 56 17.37 -4.11 9.80
N PRO A 57 18.46 -4.39 9.05
CA PRO A 57 19.12 -5.68 9.11
C PRO A 57 19.66 -5.98 10.51
N ASP A 58 19.54 -7.23 10.96
CA ASP A 58 20.16 -7.71 12.22
C ASP A 58 21.62 -8.16 12.05
N GLY A 59 22.14 -8.14 10.82
CA GLY A 59 23.48 -8.63 10.46
C GLY A 59 23.53 -10.12 10.09
N ASN A 60 22.45 -10.88 10.29
CA ASN A 60 22.32 -12.31 9.96
C ASN A 60 21.39 -12.55 8.76
N GLY A 61 21.04 -11.49 8.02
CA GLY A 61 20.13 -11.56 6.89
C GLY A 61 18.64 -11.48 7.27
N ASN A 62 18.31 -11.25 8.55
CA ASN A 62 16.93 -10.97 8.96
C ASN A 62 16.68 -9.46 9.10
N LEU A 63 15.40 -9.09 9.14
CA LEU A 63 14.96 -7.73 9.46
C LEU A 63 14.40 -7.71 10.89
N ILE A 64 14.82 -6.71 11.66
CA ILE A 64 14.30 -6.40 12.99
C ILE A 64 13.74 -4.98 13.01
N THR A 65 12.83 -4.70 13.94
CA THR A 65 12.33 -3.34 14.16
C THR A 65 13.45 -2.45 14.67
N ASP A 66 13.66 -1.31 14.02
CA ASP A 66 14.67 -0.34 14.45
C ASP A 66 14.12 0.49 15.61
N GLY A 67 14.38 0.07 16.86
CA GLY A 67 13.85 0.67 18.09
C GLY A 67 14.26 2.13 18.37
N THR A 68 14.92 2.81 17.43
CA THR A 68 15.21 4.25 17.44
C THR A 68 14.27 5.04 16.53
N SER A 69 13.15 4.46 16.09
CA SER A 69 12.31 5.03 15.03
C SER A 69 11.84 6.45 15.37
N TYR A 70 11.95 7.35 14.39
CA TYR A 70 11.17 8.59 14.32
C TYR A 70 9.67 8.26 14.50
N PRO A 71 8.81 9.21 14.89
CA PRO A 71 7.37 9.00 14.97
C PRO A 71 6.79 8.84 13.56
N ILE A 72 7.03 7.70 12.93
CA ILE A 72 6.36 7.30 11.70
C ILE A 72 4.91 7.05 12.10
N ASP A 73 4.04 7.95 11.68
CA ASP A 73 2.61 7.95 11.99
C ASP A 73 1.89 6.90 11.11
N GLY A 74 2.39 6.66 9.90
CA GLY A 74 1.85 5.63 9.03
C GLY A 74 2.47 5.60 7.64
N ILE A 75 1.75 4.93 6.74
CA ILE A 75 2.03 4.91 5.30
C ILE A 75 0.82 5.49 4.60
N ARG A 76 1.04 6.50 3.76
CA ARG A 76 0.02 7.09 2.90
C ARG A 76 0.08 6.44 1.52
N ALA A 77 -1.09 6.15 0.96
CA ALA A 77 -1.23 5.61 -0.39
C ALA A 77 -1.85 6.65 -1.34
N TYR A 78 -1.14 6.98 -2.40
CA TYR A 78 -1.61 7.83 -3.48
C TYR A 78 -1.99 7.02 -4.72
N ASN A 79 -3.06 7.41 -5.40
CA ASN A 79 -3.36 6.88 -6.74
C ASN A 79 -2.63 7.73 -7.79
N GLY A 80 -1.94 7.06 -8.71
CA GLY A 80 -1.24 7.68 -9.84
C GLY A 80 -1.72 7.12 -11.18
N LEU A 81 -1.42 7.86 -12.25
CA LEU A 81 -1.64 7.42 -13.63
C LEU A 81 -0.33 7.56 -14.41
N ILE A 82 0.13 6.46 -15.01
CA ILE A 82 1.13 6.52 -16.08
C ILE A 82 0.37 6.75 -17.38
N MET A 83 0.52 7.94 -17.93
CA MET A 83 -0.13 8.33 -19.17
C MET A 83 0.54 7.65 -20.36
N ASP A 84 -0.27 7.18 -21.31
CA ASP A 84 0.21 6.72 -22.60
C ASP A 84 0.85 7.90 -23.35
N SER A 85 2.16 7.80 -23.61
CA SER A 85 2.93 8.86 -24.28
C SER A 85 2.45 9.13 -25.70
N SER A 86 1.78 8.16 -26.33
CA SER A 86 1.17 8.32 -27.66
C SER A 86 -0.21 8.99 -27.62
N ASN A 87 -0.86 9.04 -26.45
CA ASN A 87 -2.11 9.76 -26.25
C ASN A 87 -2.25 10.29 -24.81
N PRO A 88 -1.51 11.35 -24.44
CA PRO A 88 -1.38 11.83 -23.06
C PRO A 88 -2.66 12.48 -22.52
N LYS A 89 -3.73 12.60 -23.30
CA LYS A 89 -5.02 13.16 -22.87
C LYS A 89 -6.06 12.07 -22.55
N SER A 90 -5.77 10.81 -22.90
CA SER A 90 -6.70 9.70 -22.65
C SER A 90 -6.38 9.01 -21.33
N VAL A 91 -7.10 9.38 -20.27
CA VAL A 91 -7.04 8.68 -18.97
C VAL A 91 -7.58 7.25 -19.04
N ALA A 92 -8.44 6.95 -20.02
CA ALA A 92 -9.03 5.62 -20.19
C ALA A 92 -8.01 4.53 -20.53
N LYS A 93 -6.86 4.91 -21.10
CA LYS A 93 -5.75 4.00 -21.44
C LYS A 93 -4.57 4.11 -20.48
N ALA A 94 -4.63 5.00 -19.50
CA ALA A 94 -3.55 5.18 -18.56
C ALA A 94 -3.41 3.97 -17.64
N GLU A 95 -2.18 3.58 -17.34
CA GLU A 95 -1.92 2.55 -16.34
C GLU A 95 -2.10 3.16 -14.94
N LYS A 96 -2.96 2.55 -14.13
CA LYS A 96 -3.20 2.99 -12.74
C LYS A 96 -2.08 2.47 -11.85
N LYS A 97 -1.59 3.32 -10.96
CA LYS A 97 -0.54 3.01 -9.98
C LYS A 97 -0.99 3.34 -8.57
N ILE A 98 -0.42 2.64 -7.60
CA ILE A 98 -0.44 3.04 -6.19
C ILE A 98 0.97 3.41 -5.79
N VAL A 99 1.14 4.61 -5.23
CA VAL A 99 2.40 5.12 -4.73
C VAL A 99 2.30 5.19 -3.22
N LEU A 100 3.20 4.51 -2.49
CA LEU A 100 3.22 4.58 -1.03
C LEU A 100 4.35 5.48 -0.55
N VAL A 101 4.04 6.26 0.50
CA VAL A 101 4.95 7.24 1.12
C VAL A 101 4.82 7.10 2.64
N GLY A 102 5.94 7.11 3.36
CA GLY A 102 5.90 7.15 4.83
C GLY A 102 5.48 8.53 5.34
N THR A 103 4.77 8.58 6.47
CA THR A 103 4.39 9.85 7.12
C THR A 103 5.00 9.94 8.51
N VAL A 104 5.34 11.14 8.94
CA VAL A 104 5.68 11.44 10.33
C VAL A 104 4.75 12.52 10.87
N GLU A 105 4.41 12.44 12.15
CA GLU A 105 3.64 13.51 12.79
C GLU A 105 4.53 14.74 13.00
N VAL A 106 4.14 15.88 12.44
CA VAL A 106 4.75 17.19 12.67
C VAL A 106 3.64 18.17 13.02
N ASN A 107 3.65 18.65 14.27
CA ASN A 107 2.64 19.59 14.78
C ASN A 107 1.18 19.10 14.63
N GLY A 108 0.94 17.80 14.81
CA GLY A 108 -0.39 17.19 14.64
C GLY A 108 -0.80 16.93 13.20
N GLU A 109 0.09 17.13 12.22
CA GLU A 109 -0.14 16.79 10.81
C GLU A 109 0.75 15.62 10.37
N ALA A 110 0.17 14.68 9.63
CA ALA A 110 0.91 13.56 9.03
C ALA A 110 1.67 14.04 7.78
N GLN A 111 2.91 14.48 7.97
CA GLN A 111 3.79 15.01 6.92
C GLN A 111 4.46 13.87 6.13
N ASP A 112 4.33 13.92 4.80
CA ASP A 112 4.93 12.96 3.88
C ASP A 112 6.47 13.04 3.83
N GLN A 113 7.12 11.89 3.87
CA GLN A 113 8.58 11.74 3.79
C GLN A 113 9.01 11.51 2.34
N VAL A 114 8.91 12.56 1.52
CA VAL A 114 9.18 12.54 0.07
C VAL A 114 10.14 13.66 -0.34
N GLU A 115 11.06 13.38 -1.27
CA GLU A 115 11.99 14.38 -1.81
C GLU A 115 11.27 15.56 -2.49
N ASN A 116 11.92 16.73 -2.47
CA ASN A 116 11.46 17.95 -3.13
C ASN A 116 10.06 18.46 -2.70
N SER A 117 9.56 17.99 -1.56
CA SER A 117 8.42 18.59 -0.87
C SER A 117 8.77 19.98 -0.32
N LEU A 118 7.74 20.82 -0.12
CA LEU A 118 7.90 22.14 0.50
C LEU A 118 8.46 22.00 1.93
N ASP A 119 7.98 20.99 2.64
CA ASP A 119 8.47 20.61 3.96
C ASP A 119 9.52 19.53 3.83
N LYS A 120 10.76 19.80 4.28
CA LYS A 120 11.85 18.82 4.16
C LYS A 120 11.50 17.52 4.89
N PRO A 121 11.88 16.35 4.34
CA PRO A 121 11.79 15.08 5.06
C PRO A 121 12.49 15.15 6.41
N GLN A 122 11.84 14.61 7.43
CA GLN A 122 12.37 14.48 8.80
C GLN A 122 13.29 13.26 8.94
N VAL A 123 13.16 12.29 8.04
CA VAL A 123 14.07 11.13 7.93
C VAL A 123 14.99 11.28 6.73
N LYS A 124 16.21 10.72 6.84
CA LYS A 124 17.13 10.64 5.70
C LYS A 124 16.66 9.56 4.73
N LEU A 125 16.25 9.99 3.54
CA LEU A 125 15.86 9.12 2.44
C LEU A 125 17.10 8.60 1.70
N ALA A 126 17.02 7.37 1.17
CA ALA A 126 17.99 6.78 0.26
C ALA A 126 17.63 7.04 -1.22
N GLY A 127 16.35 7.23 -1.51
CA GLY A 127 15.79 7.69 -2.79
C GLY A 127 14.69 8.73 -2.59
N SER A 128 13.67 8.72 -3.46
CA SER A 128 12.62 9.74 -3.45
C SER A 128 11.70 9.70 -2.23
N GLY A 129 11.70 8.62 -1.44
CA GLY A 129 10.72 8.36 -0.38
C GLY A 129 9.32 8.01 -0.90
N ALA A 130 9.16 7.91 -2.22
CA ALA A 130 7.92 7.50 -2.89
C ALA A 130 8.19 6.27 -3.76
N PHE A 131 7.43 5.21 -3.50
CA PHE A 131 7.63 3.91 -4.15
C PHE A 131 6.43 3.55 -5.01
N ASP A 132 6.67 3.07 -6.22
CA ASP A 132 5.64 2.45 -7.06
C ASP A 132 5.41 1.02 -6.59
N PHE A 133 4.25 0.79 -6.00
CA PHE A 133 3.84 -0.48 -5.43
C PHE A 133 2.77 -1.18 -6.28
N GLY A 134 2.41 -0.62 -7.43
CA GLY A 134 1.21 -0.99 -8.15
C GLY A 134 1.50 -1.65 -9.48
N LYS A 135 1.01 -2.88 -9.63
CA LYS A 135 0.35 -3.27 -10.90
C LYS A 135 -1.14 -3.31 -10.63
N PRO A 136 -1.97 -2.63 -11.44
CA PRO A 136 -3.40 -2.76 -11.26
C PRO A 136 -3.78 -4.23 -11.44
N CYS A 137 -4.93 -4.61 -10.91
CA CYS A 137 -5.52 -5.93 -11.03
C CYS A 137 -6.40 -6.09 -12.30
N PRO A 138 -5.87 -6.23 -13.54
CA PRO A 138 -6.72 -6.66 -14.65
C PRO A 138 -6.25 -7.91 -15.41
N VAL A 139 -5.11 -8.54 -15.09
CA VAL A 139 -4.68 -9.78 -15.79
C VAL A 139 -4.14 -10.89 -14.87
N TYR A 140 -3.58 -10.54 -13.70
CA TYR A 140 -2.91 -11.49 -12.80
C TYR A 140 -3.68 -11.79 -11.50
N CYS A 141 -4.92 -11.33 -11.40
CA CYS A 141 -5.70 -11.56 -10.19
C CYS A 141 -6.28 -12.95 -10.13
N ASN A 142 -6.24 -13.52 -8.93
CA ASN A 142 -6.89 -14.79 -8.65
C ASN A 142 -8.41 -14.60 -8.75
N LYS A 143 -8.97 -15.02 -9.89
CA LYS A 143 -10.42 -14.98 -10.14
C LYS A 143 -11.23 -15.84 -9.17
N ASN A 144 -10.58 -16.75 -8.44
CA ASN A 144 -11.21 -17.58 -7.43
C ASN A 144 -11.15 -16.95 -6.02
N SER A 145 -10.58 -15.75 -5.87
CA SER A 145 -10.64 -15.01 -4.59
C SER A 145 -12.08 -14.58 -4.31
N SER A 146 -12.56 -14.72 -3.06
CA SER A 146 -13.90 -14.23 -2.69
C SER A 146 -14.03 -12.71 -2.68
N LEU A 147 -12.89 -12.01 -2.79
CA LEU A 147 -12.83 -10.56 -2.94
C LEU A 147 -12.81 -10.11 -4.41
N TYR A 148 -12.79 -11.06 -5.36
CA TYR A 148 -12.91 -10.78 -6.79
C TYR A 148 -14.38 -10.85 -7.21
N HIS A 149 -14.96 -9.71 -7.60
CA HIS A 149 -16.35 -9.62 -8.04
C HIS A 149 -16.39 -9.29 -9.54
N SER A 150 -17.29 -9.93 -10.28
CA SER A 150 -17.40 -9.75 -11.74
C SER A 150 -18.04 -8.41 -12.11
#